data_AF-A0AAW1VAI0-F1
#
_entry.id   AF-A0AAW1VAI0-F1
#
_cell.length_a   1.000
_cell.length_b   1.000
_cell.length_c   1.000
_cell.angle_alpha   90.00
_cell.angle_beta   90.00
_cell.angle_gamma   90.00
#
_symmetry.space_group_name_H-M   'P 1'
#
loop_
_entity.id
_entity.type
_entity.pdbx_description
1 polymer ?
#
loop_
_entity_poly.entity_id
_entity_poly.type
_entity_poly.pdbx_seq_one_letter_code
_entity_poly.pdbx_strand_id
1 'polypeptide(L)'
;MITKIELHLFICFIISVTGLTVPDDQKILRQCASTTDLRMDEWLEYLDTRNASEKTLCTLKCMHEKEGSLGENGEWNIKFIEKKLSSMLMVQNSMKKQILDCVSNLPPIQKCVGILEIDKCITNIKVRNCSGEFYISQGDYKEYRKDFRNPSERMMCFLKCTAERDDVISSSGKTNIQLLNKIVDSGTFMSEEMKLKVKKCFSEVPEIKSCSDYKPFHICTLGMKM
;
A
#
# COMPACT_ATOMS: atom_id res chain seq x y z
N MET A 1 1.02 17.26 9.90
CA MET A 1 -0.22 16.45 10.01
C MET A 1 -0.22 15.53 8.80
N ILE A 2 0.13 14.25 8.98
CA ILE A 2 0.14 13.27 7.89
C ILE A 2 -1.31 13.08 7.46
N THR A 3 -1.63 13.43 6.21
CA THR A 3 -3.00 13.29 5.72
C THR A 3 -3.35 11.81 5.72
N LYS A 4 -4.56 11.46 6.21
CA LYS A 4 -5.14 10.10 6.29
C LYS A 4 -5.04 9.26 4.99
N ILE A 5 -4.54 9.83 3.90
CA ILE A 5 -4.52 9.30 2.56
C ILE A 5 -3.17 8.69 2.15
N GLU A 6 -2.06 9.09 2.77
CA GLU A 6 -0.77 8.40 2.58
C GLU A 6 -0.73 7.07 3.34
N LEU A 7 -1.38 7.03 4.50
CA LEU A 7 -1.70 5.78 5.20
C LEU A 7 -2.69 4.94 4.38
N HIS A 8 -3.64 5.56 3.67
CA HIS A 8 -4.54 4.85 2.77
C HIS A 8 -3.77 4.24 1.60
N LEU A 9 -2.78 4.93 1.02
CA LEU A 9 -1.91 4.30 0.05
C LEU A 9 -1.04 3.24 0.70
N PHE A 10 -0.41 3.44 1.86
CA PHE A 10 0.46 2.42 2.47
C PHE A 10 -0.29 1.21 3.06
N ILE A 11 -1.55 1.37 3.51
CA ILE A 11 -2.40 0.28 4.03
C ILE A 11 -3.26 -0.31 2.93
N CYS A 12 -3.77 0.46 1.95
CA CYS A 12 -4.27 -0.18 0.73
C CYS A 12 -3.12 -0.83 -0.02
N PHE A 13 -1.87 -0.38 0.07
CA PHE A 13 -0.70 -1.04 -0.49
C PHE A 13 -0.22 -2.16 0.41
N ILE A 14 -0.35 -2.14 1.72
CA ILE A 14 -0.21 -3.36 2.53
C ILE A 14 -1.34 -4.31 2.10
N ILE A 15 -2.61 -3.93 2.09
CA ILE A 15 -3.72 -4.78 1.62
C ILE A 15 -3.61 -5.18 0.13
N SER A 16 -2.92 -4.41 -0.73
CA SER A 16 -2.73 -4.66 -2.18
C SER A 16 -1.35 -5.23 -2.54
N VAL A 17 -0.37 -5.22 -1.61
CA VAL A 17 1.05 -5.66 -1.77
C VAL A 17 1.46 -6.70 -0.71
N THR A 18 0.87 -6.74 0.50
CA THR A 18 0.66 -8.01 1.23
C THR A 18 -0.28 -8.93 0.49
N GLY A 19 -1.22 -8.34 -0.25
CA GLY A 19 -2.02 -9.03 -1.21
C GLY A 19 -3.17 -9.79 -0.58
N LEU A 20 -4.30 -9.09 -0.41
CA LEU A 20 -5.61 -9.66 -0.79
C LEU A 20 -5.66 -10.07 -2.29
N THR A 21 -4.54 -10.04 -3.00
CA THR A 21 -4.24 -10.60 -4.32
C THR A 21 -3.62 -12.01 -4.25
N VAL A 22 -3.18 -12.48 -3.08
CA VAL A 22 -2.84 -13.90 -2.86
C VAL A 22 -4.14 -14.61 -2.43
N PRO A 23 -4.53 -15.72 -3.07
CA PRO A 23 -5.73 -16.47 -2.70
C PRO A 23 -5.85 -16.78 -1.20
N ASP A 24 -4.71 -16.87 -0.51
CA ASP A 24 -4.62 -17.14 0.92
C ASP A 24 -5.12 -15.97 1.79
N ASP A 25 -4.79 -14.71 1.49
CA ASP A 25 -5.21 -13.57 2.32
C ASP A 25 -6.74 -13.35 2.19
N GLN A 26 -7.34 -13.56 1.01
CA GLN A 26 -8.80 -13.52 0.86
C GLN A 26 -9.49 -14.63 1.65
N LYS A 27 -8.90 -15.83 1.65
CA LYS A 27 -9.40 -16.96 2.45
C LYS A 27 -9.30 -16.64 3.94
N ILE A 28 -8.19 -16.07 4.40
CA ILE A 28 -7.99 -15.64 5.79
C ILE A 28 -9.00 -14.55 6.16
N LEU A 29 -9.19 -13.53 5.32
CA LEU A 29 -10.19 -12.48 5.54
C LEU A 29 -11.60 -13.07 5.67
N ARG A 30 -12.03 -13.95 4.76
CA ARG A 30 -13.36 -14.59 4.84
C ARG A 30 -13.53 -15.41 6.12
N GLN A 31 -12.51 -16.16 6.53
CA GLN A 31 -12.53 -16.91 7.78
C GLN A 31 -12.69 -15.97 8.99
N CYS A 32 -11.89 -14.92 9.07
CA CYS A 32 -11.93 -13.97 10.18
C CYS A 32 -13.21 -13.13 10.22
N ALA A 33 -13.70 -12.70 9.05
CA ALA A 33 -14.97 -11.99 8.93
C ALA A 33 -16.13 -12.88 9.40
N SER A 34 -16.12 -14.17 9.04
CA SER A 34 -17.12 -15.13 9.51
C SER A 34 -17.07 -15.32 11.04
N THR A 35 -15.88 -15.36 11.64
CA THR A 35 -15.75 -15.50 13.11
C THR A 35 -16.25 -14.28 13.88
N THR A 36 -16.15 -13.10 13.27
CA THR A 36 -16.50 -11.81 13.91
C THR A 36 -17.85 -11.25 13.47
N ASP A 37 -18.55 -11.97 12.57
CA ASP A 37 -19.78 -11.52 11.94
C ASP A 37 -19.63 -10.14 11.26
N LEU A 38 -18.47 -9.91 10.62
CA LEU A 38 -18.21 -8.69 9.85
C LEU A 38 -18.76 -8.84 8.43
N ARG A 39 -19.60 -7.90 8.00
CA ARG A 39 -20.09 -7.88 6.62
C ARG A 39 -19.07 -7.24 5.67
N MET A 40 -19.13 -7.65 4.41
CA MET A 40 -18.22 -7.12 3.39
C MET A 40 -18.42 -5.62 3.11
N ASP A 41 -19.63 -5.10 3.24
CA ASP A 41 -19.88 -3.67 3.08
C ASP A 41 -19.34 -2.84 4.25
N GLU A 42 -19.40 -3.36 5.49
CA GLU A 42 -18.72 -2.75 6.64
C GLU A 42 -17.19 -2.73 6.46
N TRP A 43 -16.62 -3.79 5.88
CA TRP A 43 -15.21 -3.82 5.52
C TRP A 43 -14.86 -2.76 4.46
N LEU A 44 -15.67 -2.64 3.41
CA LEU A 44 -15.47 -1.62 2.37
C LEU A 44 -15.62 -0.20 2.93
N GLU A 45 -16.60 0.03 3.83
CA GLU A 45 -16.78 1.30 4.51
C GLU A 45 -15.57 1.65 5.38
N TYR A 46 -15.00 0.68 6.10
CA TYR A 46 -13.75 0.89 6.84
C TYR A 46 -12.60 1.29 5.92
N LEU A 47 -12.46 0.65 4.75
CA LEU A 47 -11.42 1.01 3.78
C LEU A 47 -11.58 2.47 3.31
N ASP A 48 -12.81 2.93 3.11
CA ASP A 48 -13.09 4.30 2.65
C ASP A 48 -13.03 5.36 3.75
N THR A 49 -13.55 5.07 4.94
CA THR A 49 -13.73 6.07 6.02
C THR A 49 -12.65 6.00 7.10
N ARG A 50 -12.03 4.83 7.27
CA ARG A 50 -11.14 4.48 8.39
C ARG A 50 -11.81 4.57 9.76
N ASN A 51 -13.14 4.61 9.80
CA ASN A 51 -13.89 4.43 11.04
C ASN A 51 -13.99 2.92 11.30
N ALA A 52 -13.13 2.41 12.17
CA ALA A 52 -13.08 0.98 12.45
C ALA A 52 -14.10 0.64 13.55
N SER A 53 -15.09 -0.19 13.20
CA SER A 53 -15.93 -0.84 14.22
C SER A 53 -15.09 -1.84 15.04
N GLU A 54 -15.58 -2.24 16.21
CA GLU A 54 -14.94 -3.29 17.00
C GLU A 54 -14.82 -4.61 16.20
N LYS A 55 -15.86 -4.97 15.44
CA LYS A 55 -15.85 -6.14 14.54
C LYS A 55 -14.71 -6.06 13.51
N THR A 56 -14.51 -4.89 12.91
CA THR A 56 -13.41 -4.65 11.96
C THR A 56 -12.05 -4.83 12.62
N LEU A 57 -11.86 -4.27 13.83
CA LEU A 57 -10.61 -4.40 14.57
C LEU A 57 -10.33 -5.86 14.97
N CYS A 58 -11.37 -6.61 15.37
CA CYS A 58 -11.23 -8.02 15.69
C CYS A 58 -10.94 -8.87 14.45
N THR A 59 -11.52 -8.51 13.29
CA THR A 59 -11.19 -9.16 12.01
C THR A 59 -9.71 -8.97 11.69
N LEU A 60 -9.20 -7.74 11.80
CA LEU A 60 -7.78 -7.44 11.58
C LEU A 60 -6.87 -8.21 12.53
N LYS A 61 -7.20 -8.27 13.83
CA LYS A 61 -6.45 -9.07 14.82
C LYS A 61 -6.38 -10.54 14.40
N CYS A 62 -7.53 -11.13 14.06
CA CYS A 62 -7.61 -12.52 13.59
C CYS A 62 -6.77 -12.77 12.33
N MET A 63 -6.76 -11.83 11.37
CA MET A 63 -5.93 -11.95 10.17
C MET A 63 -4.44 -11.99 10.54
N HIS A 64 -3.99 -11.07 11.39
CA HIS A 64 -2.60 -11.02 11.85
C HIS A 64 -2.17 -12.31 12.58
N GLU A 65 -3.07 -12.90 13.39
CA GLU A 65 -2.85 -14.18 14.07
C GLU A 65 -2.72 -15.34 13.07
N LYS A 66 -3.66 -15.46 12.12
CA LYS A 66 -3.66 -16.53 11.12
C LYS A 66 -2.48 -16.44 10.14
N GLU A 67 -2.07 -15.24 9.78
CA GLU A 67 -0.88 -15.03 8.95
C GLU A 67 0.41 -15.35 9.71
N GLY A 68 0.38 -15.37 11.06
CA GLY A 68 1.53 -15.61 11.91
C GLY A 68 2.37 -14.37 12.20
N SER A 69 1.85 -13.18 11.86
CA SER A 69 2.46 -11.89 12.23
C SER A 69 2.21 -11.52 13.69
N LEU A 70 1.16 -12.07 14.30
CA LEU A 70 0.83 -11.96 15.72
C LEU A 70 0.74 -13.37 16.31
N GLY A 71 1.39 -13.63 17.44
CA GLY A 71 1.29 -14.89 18.16
C GLY A 71 -0.01 -15.02 18.95
N GLU A 72 -0.32 -16.23 19.43
CA GLU A 72 -1.52 -16.49 20.24
C GLU A 72 -1.57 -15.67 21.55
N ASN A 73 -0.41 -15.31 22.09
CA ASN A 73 -0.26 -14.44 23.25
C ASN A 73 -0.33 -12.93 22.92
N GLY A 74 -0.57 -12.58 21.65
CA GLY A 74 -0.60 -11.20 21.18
C GLY A 74 0.76 -10.57 20.93
N GLU A 75 1.86 -11.34 20.96
CA GLU A 75 3.20 -10.81 20.66
C GLU A 75 3.44 -10.72 19.15
N TRP A 76 4.10 -9.64 18.71
CA TRP A 76 4.45 -9.47 17.30
C TRP A 76 5.59 -10.40 16.87
N ASN A 77 5.38 -11.16 15.81
CA ASN A 77 6.41 -12.01 15.22
C ASN A 77 7.31 -11.19 14.28
N ILE A 78 8.30 -10.51 14.84
CA ILE A 78 9.18 -9.59 14.11
C ILE A 78 9.89 -10.30 12.94
N LYS A 79 10.32 -11.55 13.11
CA LYS A 79 10.98 -12.32 12.04
C LYS A 79 10.04 -12.58 10.86
N PHE A 80 8.78 -12.90 11.14
CA PHE A 80 7.77 -13.06 10.09
C PHE A 80 7.52 -11.73 9.37
N ILE A 81 7.36 -10.64 10.12
CA ILE A 81 7.13 -9.30 9.57
C ILE A 81 8.32 -8.85 8.70
N GLU A 82 9.55 -9.04 9.17
CA GLU A 82 10.77 -8.76 8.41
C GLU A 82 10.82 -9.57 7.10
N LYS A 83 10.49 -10.87 7.16
CA LYS A 83 10.41 -11.73 5.97
C LYS A 83 9.35 -11.22 4.99
N LYS A 84 8.14 -10.88 5.46
CA LYS A 84 7.05 -10.36 4.61
C LYS A 84 7.45 -9.01 4.02
N LEU A 85 7.99 -8.07 4.81
CA LEU A 85 8.50 -6.79 4.31
C LEU A 85 9.60 -6.98 3.26
N SER A 86 10.52 -7.92 3.47
CA SER A 86 11.60 -8.24 2.52
C SER A 86 11.07 -8.76 1.18
N SER A 87 9.92 -9.43 1.19
CA SER A 87 9.24 -9.86 -0.04
C SER A 87 8.54 -8.72 -0.78
N MET A 88 8.27 -7.59 -0.10
CA MET A 88 7.67 -6.41 -0.73
C MET A 88 8.75 -5.61 -1.48
N LEU A 89 8.59 -5.54 -2.79
CA LEU A 89 9.55 -4.90 -3.70
C LEU A 89 9.65 -3.39 -3.52
N MET A 90 8.59 -2.78 -2.99
CA MET A 90 8.37 -1.34 -2.99
C MET A 90 8.57 -0.71 -1.61
N VAL A 91 8.91 -1.52 -0.59
CA VAL A 91 9.24 -0.99 0.74
C VAL A 91 10.75 -0.81 0.80
N GLN A 92 11.21 0.44 0.92
CA GLN A 92 12.63 0.77 1.03
C GLN A 92 13.24 0.27 2.34
N ASN A 93 14.54 -0.04 2.34
CA ASN A 93 15.25 -0.52 3.54
C ASN A 93 15.16 0.44 4.73
N SER A 94 15.20 1.76 4.48
CA SER A 94 15.01 2.78 5.51
C SER A 94 13.61 2.75 6.14
N MET A 95 12.59 2.49 5.33
CA MET A 95 11.21 2.34 5.79
C MET A 95 11.00 0.99 6.51
N LYS A 96 11.55 -0.11 5.97
CA LYS A 96 11.56 -1.43 6.61
C LYS A 96 12.13 -1.34 8.02
N LYS A 97 13.28 -0.69 8.16
CA LYS A 97 13.91 -0.47 9.47
C LYS A 97 12.99 0.31 10.42
N GLN A 98 12.39 1.42 9.97
CA GLN A 98 11.46 2.19 10.80
C GLN A 98 10.21 1.40 11.21
N ILE A 99 9.66 0.56 10.32
CA ILE A 99 8.53 -0.33 10.64
C ILE A 99 8.94 -1.36 11.69
N LEU A 100 10.06 -2.04 11.48
CA LEU A 100 10.55 -3.07 12.42
C LEU A 100 10.91 -2.48 13.78
N ASP A 101 11.61 -1.34 13.80
CA ASP A 101 11.93 -0.60 15.02
C ASP A 101 10.64 -0.20 15.75
N CYS A 102 9.61 0.24 15.03
CA CYS A 102 8.37 0.64 15.65
C CYS A 102 7.54 -0.56 16.18
N VAL A 103 7.37 -1.61 15.38
CA VAL A 103 6.60 -2.81 15.77
C VAL A 103 7.28 -3.57 16.92
N SER A 104 8.60 -3.63 16.96
CA SER A 104 9.35 -4.27 18.06
C SER A 104 9.17 -3.61 19.42
N ASN A 105 8.69 -2.36 19.46
CA ASN A 105 8.40 -1.63 20.69
C ASN A 105 6.89 -1.60 21.05
N LEU A 106 6.03 -2.25 20.25
CA LEU A 106 4.61 -2.31 20.55
C LEU A 106 4.32 -3.32 21.68
N PRO A 107 3.39 -3.00 22.60
CA PRO A 107 2.97 -3.95 23.61
C PRO A 107 2.20 -5.14 22.97
N PRO A 108 2.14 -6.30 23.66
CA PRO A 108 1.32 -7.41 23.21
C PRO A 108 -0.17 -7.03 23.08
N ILE A 109 -0.81 -7.48 22.01
CA ILE A 109 -2.20 -7.16 21.70
C ILE A 109 -3.13 -8.21 22.31
N GLN A 110 -3.69 -7.88 23.48
CA GLN A 110 -4.69 -8.73 24.15
C GLN A 110 -6.12 -8.50 23.65
N LYS A 111 -6.42 -7.28 23.20
CA LYS A 111 -7.76 -6.87 22.74
C LYS A 111 -7.71 -6.35 21.32
N CYS A 112 -8.80 -6.50 20.57
CA CYS A 112 -8.90 -6.06 19.18
C CYS A 112 -8.53 -4.58 18.98
N VAL A 113 -8.93 -3.71 19.93
CA VAL A 113 -8.60 -2.28 19.89
C VAL A 113 -7.09 -2.00 19.87
N GLY A 114 -6.26 -2.91 20.41
CA GLY A 114 -4.81 -2.79 20.40
C GLY A 114 -4.21 -2.83 18.98
N ILE A 115 -4.95 -3.33 17.98
CA ILE A 115 -4.53 -3.26 16.57
C ILE A 115 -4.35 -1.80 16.12
N LEU A 116 -5.06 -0.84 16.71
CA LEU A 116 -4.85 0.57 16.37
C LEU A 116 -3.43 1.06 16.70
N GLU A 117 -2.70 0.39 17.59
CA GLU A 117 -1.32 0.76 17.90
C GLU A 117 -0.38 0.49 16.72
N ILE A 118 -0.62 -0.55 15.91
CA ILE A 118 0.17 -0.73 14.67
C ILE A 118 -0.17 0.33 13.63
N ASP A 119 -1.44 0.76 13.57
CA ASP A 119 -1.85 1.85 12.69
C ASP A 119 -1.12 3.16 13.07
N LYS A 120 -1.13 3.51 14.36
CA LYS A 120 -0.36 4.64 14.89
C LYS A 120 1.12 4.50 14.58
N CYS A 121 1.68 3.33 14.81
CA CYS A 121 3.07 3.01 14.53
C CYS A 121 3.43 3.31 13.07
N ILE A 122 2.65 2.78 12.12
CA ILE A 122 2.86 2.97 10.69
C ILE A 122 2.62 4.43 10.28
N THR A 123 1.59 5.09 10.82
CA THR A 123 1.30 6.51 10.51
C THR A 123 2.38 7.47 10.99
N ASN A 124 3.10 7.15 12.08
CA ASN A 124 4.10 8.04 12.67
C ASN A 124 5.48 7.91 12.04
N ILE A 125 5.70 6.89 11.20
CA ILE A 125 6.93 6.73 10.44
C ILE A 125 7.08 7.96 9.55
N LYS A 126 8.20 8.69 9.70
CA LYS A 126 8.51 9.87 8.91
C LYS A 126 8.84 9.44 7.49
N VAL A 127 7.78 9.31 6.70
CA VAL A 127 7.90 9.23 5.25
C VAL A 127 8.33 10.63 4.78
N ARG A 128 9.25 10.74 3.81
CA ARG A 128 9.42 12.00 3.06
C ARG A 128 8.06 12.28 2.42
N ASN A 129 7.32 13.22 2.98
CA ASN A 129 5.89 13.36 2.70
C ASN A 129 5.69 14.20 1.45
N CYS A 130 5.41 13.51 0.35
CA CYS A 130 4.85 14.13 -0.85
C CYS A 130 3.52 14.84 -0.55
N SER A 131 2.73 14.36 0.42
CA SER A 131 1.53 15.08 0.88
C SER A 131 1.85 16.38 1.60
N GLY A 132 3.00 16.51 2.25
CA GLY A 132 3.41 17.76 2.91
C GLY A 132 3.76 18.84 1.89
N GLU A 133 4.35 18.43 0.77
CA GLU A 133 4.77 19.31 -0.32
C GLU A 133 3.60 19.72 -1.23
N PHE A 134 2.65 18.82 -1.48
CA PHE A 134 1.54 19.07 -2.42
C PHE A 134 0.14 19.16 -1.76
N TYR A 135 0.03 18.99 -0.44
CA TYR A 135 -1.20 18.99 0.37
C TYR A 135 -2.36 18.23 -0.27
N ILE A 136 -2.34 16.90 -0.42
CA ILE A 136 -3.48 16.23 -1.09
C ILE A 136 -4.65 15.99 -0.11
N SER A 137 -5.83 16.53 -0.43
CA SER A 137 -7.06 16.36 0.36
C SER A 137 -7.84 15.10 -0.03
N GLN A 138 -8.79 14.67 0.81
CA GLN A 138 -9.68 13.55 0.46
C GLN A 138 -10.53 13.85 -0.78
N GLY A 139 -10.86 15.12 -1.02
CA GLY A 139 -11.56 15.56 -2.21
C GLY A 139 -10.74 15.32 -3.48
N ASP A 140 -9.46 15.66 -3.46
CA ASP A 140 -8.53 15.46 -4.59
C ASP A 140 -8.44 13.98 -4.99
N TYR A 141 -8.43 13.07 -4.02
CA TYR A 141 -8.45 11.63 -4.31
C TYR A 141 -9.78 11.13 -4.83
N LYS A 142 -10.90 11.60 -4.27
CA LYS A 142 -12.23 11.24 -4.78
C LYS A 142 -12.38 11.69 -6.24
N GLU A 143 -11.86 12.86 -6.58
CA GLU A 143 -11.83 13.35 -7.96
C GLU A 143 -10.93 12.48 -8.86
N TYR A 144 -9.72 12.20 -8.42
CA TYR A 144 -8.80 11.31 -9.14
C TYR A 144 -9.37 9.90 -9.37
N ARG A 145 -10.14 9.35 -8.42
CA ARG A 145 -10.81 8.06 -8.61
C ARG A 145 -11.92 8.09 -9.68
N LYS A 146 -12.52 9.26 -9.95
CA LYS A 146 -13.55 9.40 -10.98
C LYS A 146 -12.96 9.40 -12.38
N ASP A 147 -11.79 10.00 -12.57
CA ASP A 147 -11.03 9.97 -13.82
C ASP A 147 -9.55 9.70 -13.58
N PHE A 148 -9.20 8.42 -13.50
CA PHE A 148 -7.81 8.02 -13.36
C PHE A 148 -6.95 8.43 -14.55
N ARG A 149 -7.50 8.68 -15.75
CA ARG A 149 -6.69 8.96 -16.96
C ARG A 149 -6.23 10.42 -17.00
N ASN A 150 -6.92 11.31 -16.30
CA ASN A 150 -6.60 12.73 -16.25
C ASN A 150 -6.53 13.25 -14.80
N PRO A 151 -5.52 12.84 -14.02
CA PRO A 151 -5.25 13.45 -12.73
C PRO A 151 -4.97 14.95 -12.88
N SER A 152 -5.37 15.73 -11.88
CA SER A 152 -4.98 17.14 -11.78
C SER A 152 -3.46 17.28 -11.70
N GLU A 153 -2.92 18.45 -12.06
CA GLU A 153 -1.46 18.70 -11.99
C GLU A 153 -0.89 18.46 -10.60
N ARG A 154 -1.61 18.91 -9.57
CA ARG A 154 -1.26 18.68 -8.17
C ARG A 154 -1.23 17.18 -7.82
N MET A 155 -2.20 16.40 -8.31
CA MET A 155 -2.18 14.94 -8.13
C MET A 155 -1.01 14.31 -8.91
N MET A 156 -0.68 14.78 -10.11
CA MET A 156 0.48 14.31 -10.87
C MET A 156 1.79 14.60 -10.13
N CYS A 157 1.94 15.79 -9.53
CA CYS A 157 3.10 16.12 -8.70
C CYS A 157 3.22 15.19 -7.49
N PHE A 158 2.11 14.95 -6.81
CA PHE A 158 2.07 14.01 -5.71
C PHE A 158 2.48 12.60 -6.15
N LEU A 159 1.91 12.09 -7.24
CA LEU A 159 2.22 10.76 -7.77
C LEU A 159 3.70 10.65 -8.21
N LYS A 160 4.23 11.67 -8.89
CA LYS A 160 5.66 11.75 -9.25
C LYS A 160 6.55 11.69 -8.01
N CYS A 161 6.27 12.54 -7.02
CA CYS A 161 7.03 12.53 -5.77
C CYS A 161 6.97 11.16 -5.09
N THR A 162 5.81 10.49 -5.07
CA THR A 162 5.71 9.15 -4.48
C THR A 162 6.53 8.12 -5.26
N ALA A 163 6.53 8.18 -6.59
CA ALA A 163 7.32 7.30 -7.43
C ALA A 163 8.83 7.55 -7.31
N GLU A 164 9.25 8.81 -7.15
CA GLU A 164 10.63 9.18 -6.85
C GLU A 164 11.07 8.70 -5.46
N ARG A 165 10.19 8.89 -4.48
CA ARG A 165 10.41 8.40 -3.12
C ARG A 165 10.54 6.89 -3.11
N ASP A 166 9.76 6.17 -3.90
CA ASP A 166 9.75 4.70 -3.91
C ASP A 166 10.81 4.09 -4.86
N ASP A 167 11.71 4.93 -5.40
CA ASP A 167 12.79 4.56 -6.35
C ASP A 167 12.28 3.89 -7.64
N VAL A 168 11.01 4.11 -7.95
CA VAL A 168 10.40 3.74 -9.23
C VAL A 168 10.87 4.68 -10.33
N ILE A 169 11.10 5.94 -9.96
CA ILE A 169 11.72 6.97 -10.79
C ILE A 169 12.93 7.49 -10.00
N SER A 170 14.08 7.65 -10.64
CA SER A 170 15.24 8.27 -10.00
C SER A 170 15.03 9.77 -9.80
N SER A 171 15.84 10.42 -8.96
CA SER A 171 15.85 11.89 -8.83
C SER A 171 16.20 12.63 -10.13
N SER A 172 16.78 11.96 -11.12
CA SER A 172 17.00 12.51 -12.47
C SER A 172 15.79 12.35 -13.40
N GLY A 173 14.73 11.66 -12.97
CA GLY A 173 13.54 11.40 -13.77
C GLY A 173 13.59 10.11 -14.58
N LYS A 174 14.58 9.24 -14.38
CA LYS A 174 14.68 7.96 -15.11
C LYS A 174 13.89 6.86 -14.42
N THR A 175 13.09 6.16 -15.20
CA THR A 175 12.31 5.01 -14.74
C THR A 175 13.22 3.82 -14.36
N ASN A 176 13.00 3.22 -13.20
CA ASN A 176 13.66 1.99 -12.75
C ASN A 176 12.99 0.76 -13.38
N ILE A 177 13.36 0.48 -14.64
CA ILE A 177 12.77 -0.61 -15.44
C ILE A 177 12.96 -1.99 -14.79
N GLN A 178 14.09 -2.22 -14.12
CA GLN A 178 14.34 -3.50 -13.45
C GLN A 178 13.34 -3.75 -12.32
N LEU A 179 13.09 -2.75 -11.48
CA LEU A 179 12.11 -2.82 -10.40
C LEU A 179 10.69 -3.02 -10.97
N LEU A 180 10.30 -2.24 -11.98
CA LEU A 180 8.97 -2.34 -12.60
C LEU A 180 8.74 -3.70 -13.26
N ASN A 181 9.73 -4.23 -13.97
CA ASN A 181 9.62 -5.58 -14.55
C ASN A 181 9.36 -6.63 -13.47
N LYS A 182 10.08 -6.53 -12.34
CA LYS A 182 9.90 -7.44 -11.20
C LYS A 182 8.50 -7.33 -10.59
N ILE A 183 7.96 -6.12 -10.48
CA ILE A 183 6.58 -5.88 -10.01
C ILE A 183 5.59 -6.48 -10.99
N VAL A 184 5.75 -6.22 -12.29
CA VAL A 184 4.87 -6.73 -13.34
C VAL A 184 4.88 -8.27 -13.37
N ASP A 185 6.06 -8.89 -13.24
CA ASP A 185 6.20 -10.34 -13.22
C ASP A 185 5.57 -10.99 -11.98
N SER A 186 5.59 -10.29 -10.85
CA SER A 186 4.94 -10.73 -9.61
C SER A 186 3.41 -10.62 -9.63
N GLY A 187 2.84 -9.90 -10.60
CA GLY A 187 1.38 -9.74 -10.73
C GLY A 187 0.71 -11.06 -11.14
N THR A 188 -0.10 -11.62 -10.26
CA THR A 188 -0.78 -12.92 -10.43
C THR A 188 -1.99 -12.88 -11.38
N PHE A 189 -2.56 -11.69 -11.62
CA PHE A 189 -3.79 -11.53 -12.42
C PHE A 189 -3.57 -11.01 -13.83
N MET A 190 -2.33 -10.67 -14.20
CA MET A 190 -2.01 -10.24 -15.56
C MET A 190 -1.65 -11.45 -16.42
N SER A 191 -2.25 -11.53 -17.60
CA SER A 191 -1.79 -12.47 -18.63
C SER A 191 -0.36 -12.11 -19.06
N GLU A 192 0.39 -13.08 -19.57
CA GLU A 192 1.74 -12.83 -20.08
C GLU A 192 1.75 -11.79 -21.21
N GLU A 193 0.71 -11.76 -22.05
CA GLU A 193 0.53 -10.71 -23.05
C GLU A 193 0.40 -9.31 -22.41
N MET A 194 -0.38 -9.18 -21.34
CA MET A 194 -0.56 -7.92 -20.64
C MET A 194 0.73 -7.47 -19.96
N LYS A 195 1.46 -8.40 -19.32
CA LYS A 195 2.78 -8.14 -18.76
C LYS A 195 3.73 -7.56 -19.80
N LEU A 196 3.82 -8.18 -20.98
CA LEU A 196 4.65 -7.68 -22.08
C LEU A 196 4.24 -6.27 -22.54
N LYS A 197 2.94 -6.00 -22.68
CA LYS A 197 2.43 -4.67 -23.04
C LYS A 197 2.82 -3.60 -22.01
N VAL A 198 2.65 -3.90 -20.72
CA VAL A 198 2.98 -2.97 -19.63
C VAL A 198 4.49 -2.72 -19.56
N LYS A 199 5.31 -3.77 -19.65
CA LYS A 199 6.78 -3.64 -19.69
C LYS A 199 7.25 -2.77 -20.84
N LYS A 200 6.69 -3.00 -22.03
CA LYS A 200 6.97 -2.18 -23.22
C LYS A 200 6.58 -0.72 -22.98
N CYS A 201 5.39 -0.48 -22.44
CA CYS A 201 4.93 0.88 -22.08
C CYS A 201 5.94 1.60 -21.20
N PHE A 202 6.39 0.98 -20.10
CA PHE A 202 7.39 1.59 -19.21
C PHE A 202 8.74 1.86 -19.88
N SER A 203 9.18 1.01 -20.81
CA SER A 203 10.44 1.21 -21.55
C SER A 203 10.41 2.40 -22.52
N GLU A 204 9.21 2.83 -22.93
CA GLU A 204 8.99 3.95 -23.85
C GLU A 204 8.69 5.27 -23.12
N VAL A 205 8.55 5.23 -21.79
CA VAL A 205 8.31 6.44 -20.98
C VAL A 205 9.54 7.36 -21.05
N PRO A 206 9.38 8.63 -21.46
CA PRO A 206 10.48 9.59 -21.49
C PRO A 206 10.93 9.96 -20.07
N GLU A 207 12.07 10.64 -19.97
CA GLU A 207 12.58 11.15 -18.69
C GLU A 207 11.58 12.13 -18.04
N ILE A 208 11.26 11.93 -16.77
CA ILE A 208 10.21 12.63 -16.02
C ILE A 208 10.82 13.74 -15.17
N LYS A 209 10.93 14.96 -15.73
CA LYS A 209 11.58 16.09 -15.04
C LYS A 209 10.60 16.96 -14.27
N SER A 210 9.39 17.08 -14.77
CA SER A 210 8.30 17.87 -14.21
C SER A 210 7.09 17.00 -13.85
N CYS A 211 6.11 17.56 -13.13
CA CYS A 211 4.88 16.84 -12.81
C CYS A 211 4.08 16.44 -14.06
N SER A 212 4.04 17.29 -15.09
CA SER A 212 3.34 17.00 -16.34
C SER A 212 3.97 15.83 -17.10
N ASP A 213 5.29 15.65 -16.99
CA ASP A 213 6.00 14.54 -17.63
C ASP A 213 5.63 13.18 -17.03
N TYR A 214 4.97 13.14 -15.86
CA TYR A 214 4.55 11.91 -15.22
C TYR A 214 3.34 11.27 -15.90
N LYS A 215 2.59 12.01 -16.72
CA LYS A 215 1.34 11.51 -17.34
C LYS A 215 1.52 10.22 -18.17
N PRO A 216 2.53 10.10 -19.06
CA PRO A 216 2.78 8.85 -19.79
C PRO A 216 3.08 7.67 -18.86
N PHE A 217 3.89 7.88 -17.82
CA PHE A 217 4.16 6.86 -16.80
C PHE A 217 2.88 6.41 -16.11
N HIS A 218 2.07 7.37 -15.68
CA HIS A 218 0.80 7.13 -15.02
C HIS A 218 -0.14 6.29 -15.88
N ILE A 219 -0.28 6.61 -17.17
CA ILE A 219 -1.07 5.84 -18.13
C ILE A 219 -0.59 4.38 -18.21
N CYS A 220 0.73 4.13 -18.22
CA CYS A 220 1.27 2.77 -18.17
C CYS A 220 0.84 2.02 -16.89
N THR A 221 0.83 2.70 -15.73
CA THR A 221 0.39 2.07 -14.47
C THR A 221 -1.10 1.71 -14.46
N LEU A 222 -1.94 2.41 -15.23
CA LEU A 222 -3.36 2.05 -15.34
C LEU A 222 -3.56 0.72 -16.07
N GLY A 223 -2.64 0.36 -16.97
CA GLY A 223 -2.62 -0.98 -17.57
C GLY A 223 -2.43 -2.10 -16.53
N MET A 224 -1.85 -1.81 -15.36
CA MET A 224 -1.69 -2.80 -14.29
C MET A 224 -2.98 -3.00 -13.46
N LYS A 225 -3.97 -2.12 -13.60
CA LYS A 225 -5.25 -2.18 -12.86
C LYS A 225 -6.36 -2.90 -13.63
N MET A 226 -6.11 -3.28 -14.88
CA MET A 226 -7.03 -4.02 -15.77
C MET A 226 -6.69 -5.51 -15.77
#